data_AF-A0A3B9ZE95-F1
#
_entry.id   AF-A0A3B9ZE95-F1
#
_cell.length_a   1.000
_cell.length_b   1.000
_cell.length_c   1.000
_cell.angle_alpha   90.00
_cell.angle_beta   90.00
_cell.angle_gamma   90.00
#
_symmetry.space_group_name_H-M   'P 1'
#
loop_
_entity.id
_entity.type
_entity.pdbx_description
1 polymer ?
#
loop_
_entity_poly.entity_id
_entity_poly.type
_entity_poly.pdbx_seq_one_letter_code
_entity_poly.pdbx_strand_id
1 'polypeptide(L)'
;MKNEISYIKGEQKKVTEFVTKNFKKYYLTGGTALSFYFNHRFSEDLDFFSQNYKKEDPEQIMSLISNLAGFKFKLEAEQDNPKLIPMRVYSLGLKRGHVLKIDFVQDFQKNVKGIKNGLHSLEDIYYRKIFAGIGLVKKEDAAGRIIQAGRQNVKDFFDLYYLSEHYQPLSEFFFEYFSYDKAEALIAWCRGFNRMGLKSGLLDLVPKIDTTKVIKHLEDEILKKIPEKLI
;
A
#
# COMPACT_ATOMS: atom_id res chain seq x y z
N MET A 1 -3.21 23.38 5.67
CA MET A 1 -3.67 22.08 5.12
C MET A 1 -3.64 21.99 3.60
N LYS A 2 -4.56 22.57 2.81
CA LYS A 2 -4.60 22.34 1.34
C LYS A 2 -3.30 22.72 0.61
N ASN A 3 -2.71 23.87 0.96
CA ASN A 3 -1.46 24.35 0.35
C ASN A 3 -0.23 23.51 0.77
N GLU A 4 -0.27 22.86 1.94
CA GLU A 4 0.80 21.98 2.41
C GLU A 4 0.72 20.61 1.72
N ILE A 5 -0.47 20.01 1.66
CA ILE A 5 -0.70 18.75 0.94
C ILE A 5 -0.30 18.90 -0.53
N SER A 6 -0.66 20.02 -1.17
CA SER A 6 -0.27 20.28 -2.56
C SER A 6 1.25 20.40 -2.72
N TYR A 7 1.95 20.99 -1.75
CA TYR A 7 3.41 21.10 -1.75
C TYR A 7 4.05 19.71 -1.62
N ILE A 8 3.63 18.91 -0.63
CA ILE A 8 4.15 17.55 -0.39
C ILE A 8 3.90 16.68 -1.63
N LYS A 9 2.70 16.72 -2.22
CA LYS A 9 2.40 15.99 -3.47
C LYS A 9 3.31 16.39 -4.62
N GLY A 10 3.67 17.68 -4.71
CA GLY A 10 4.62 18.18 -5.69
C GLY A 10 6.02 17.57 -5.52
N GLU A 11 6.52 17.55 -4.28
CA GLU A 11 7.82 16.95 -3.97
C GLU A 11 7.82 15.42 -4.13
N GLN A 12 6.73 14.75 -3.74
CA GLN A 12 6.53 13.31 -3.96
C GLN A 12 6.68 12.96 -5.45
N LYS A 13 6.00 13.69 -6.34
CA LYS A 13 6.11 13.48 -7.79
C LYS A 13 7.53 13.65 -8.31
N LYS A 14 8.22 14.73 -7.91
CA LYS A 14 9.62 14.97 -8.31
C LYS A 14 10.55 13.85 -7.85
N VAL A 15 10.41 13.40 -6.60
CA VAL A 15 11.21 12.28 -6.05
C VAL A 15 10.89 11.00 -6.81
N THR A 16 9.62 10.66 -7.03
CA THR A 16 9.23 9.49 -7.82
C THR A 16 9.79 9.52 -9.24
N GLU A 17 9.65 10.64 -9.94
CA GLU A 17 10.20 10.82 -11.29
C GLU A 17 11.72 10.65 -11.30
N PHE A 18 12.42 11.24 -10.33
CA PHE A 18 13.86 11.10 -10.21
C PHE A 18 14.28 9.64 -9.99
N VAL A 19 13.70 8.96 -9.00
CA VAL A 19 14.05 7.58 -8.66
C VAL A 19 13.77 6.66 -9.84
N THR A 20 12.56 6.72 -10.40
CA THR A 20 12.13 5.77 -11.44
C THR A 20 12.82 5.98 -12.78
N LYS A 21 13.27 7.21 -13.08
CA LYS A 21 14.05 7.51 -14.30
C LYS A 21 15.49 7.03 -14.20
N ASN A 22 16.15 7.23 -13.06
CA ASN A 22 17.57 6.95 -12.88
C ASN A 22 17.84 5.52 -12.36
N PHE A 23 16.89 4.94 -11.62
CA PHE A 23 16.99 3.63 -11.00
C PHE A 23 15.81 2.76 -11.46
N LYS A 24 15.79 2.41 -12.75
CA LYS A 24 14.68 1.72 -13.45
C LYS A 24 14.18 0.41 -12.82
N LYS A 25 14.96 -0.19 -11.91
CA LYS A 25 14.58 -1.39 -11.16
C LYS A 25 13.68 -1.11 -9.95
N TYR A 26 13.61 0.15 -9.51
CA TYR A 26 12.71 0.60 -8.46
C TYR A 26 11.43 1.17 -9.04
N TYR A 27 10.32 0.88 -8.38
CA TYR A 27 9.00 1.36 -8.75
C TYR A 27 8.19 1.73 -7.51
N LEU A 28 7.37 2.77 -7.64
CA LEU A 28 6.48 3.20 -6.58
C LEU A 28 5.28 2.26 -6.50
N THR A 29 4.90 1.88 -5.28
CA THR A 29 3.77 1.00 -4.98
C THR A 29 2.84 1.60 -3.92
N GLY A 30 1.89 0.80 -3.45
CA GLY A 30 1.12 1.08 -2.25
C GLY A 30 0.13 2.23 -2.39
N GLY A 31 -0.15 2.89 -1.27
CA GLY A 31 -1.17 3.93 -1.19
C GLY A 31 -0.82 5.16 -2.03
N THR A 32 0.46 5.50 -2.13
CA THR A 32 0.89 6.71 -2.84
C THR A 32 0.90 6.50 -4.36
N ALA A 33 1.33 5.34 -4.85
CA ALA A 33 1.12 4.99 -6.26
C ALA A 33 -0.37 5.02 -6.63
N LEU A 34 -1.24 4.43 -5.79
CA LEU A 34 -2.68 4.48 -6.02
C LEU A 34 -3.23 5.91 -6.03
N SER A 35 -2.73 6.77 -5.14
CA SER A 35 -3.11 8.18 -5.11
C SER A 35 -2.67 8.95 -6.36
N PHE A 36 -1.63 8.50 -7.07
CA PHE A 36 -1.23 9.11 -8.35
C PHE A 36 -2.18 8.73 -9.48
N TYR A 37 -2.79 7.53 -9.42
CA TYR A 37 -3.83 7.13 -10.37
C TYR A 37 -5.15 7.86 -10.14
N PHE A 38 -5.61 7.93 -8.89
CA PHE A 38 -6.99 8.34 -8.60
C PHE A 38 -7.14 9.63 -7.83
N ASN A 39 -6.08 10.11 -7.15
CA ASN A 39 -6.16 11.22 -6.21
C ASN A 39 -7.30 11.04 -5.17
N HIS A 40 -7.60 9.78 -4.82
CA HIS A 40 -8.75 9.35 -4.03
C HIS A 40 -8.60 9.67 -2.53
N ARG A 41 -7.37 9.72 -2.04
CA ARG A 41 -7.00 10.23 -0.71
C ARG A 41 -5.56 10.75 -0.71
N PHE A 42 -5.18 11.46 0.36
CA PHE A 42 -3.77 11.76 0.60
C PHE A 42 -3.04 10.54 1.15
N SER A 43 -1.79 10.35 0.72
CA SER A 43 -0.89 9.30 1.18
C SER A 43 0.50 9.92 1.33
N GLU A 44 1.08 9.82 2.52
CA GLU A 44 2.24 10.61 2.93
C GLU A 44 3.57 9.96 2.53
N ASP A 45 3.66 8.63 2.61
CA ASP A 45 4.91 7.88 2.45
C ASP A 45 5.18 7.53 0.97
N LEU A 46 6.44 7.44 0.57
CA LEU A 46 6.82 6.85 -0.72
C LEU A 46 7.38 5.45 -0.51
N ASP A 47 6.67 4.43 -1.00
CA ASP A 47 7.11 3.04 -0.97
C ASP A 47 7.72 2.64 -2.32
N PHE A 48 9.05 2.57 -2.41
CA PHE A 48 9.77 2.06 -3.58
C PHE A 48 10.14 0.60 -3.39
N PHE A 49 9.58 -0.25 -4.25
CA PHE A 49 9.84 -1.68 -4.25
C PHE A 49 10.78 -2.01 -5.41
N SER A 50 11.55 -3.09 -5.28
CA SER A 50 12.41 -3.61 -6.35
C SER A 50 12.56 -5.12 -6.24
N GLN A 51 12.27 -5.84 -7.32
CA GLN A 51 12.59 -7.28 -7.43
C GLN A 51 14.10 -7.54 -7.56
N ASN A 52 14.87 -6.53 -7.98
CA ASN A 52 16.34 -6.58 -8.12
C ASN A 52 17.01 -5.60 -7.15
N TYR A 53 16.59 -5.61 -5.89
CA TYR A 53 17.10 -4.68 -4.88
C TYR A 53 18.58 -4.94 -4.62
N LYS A 54 19.36 -3.88 -4.51
CA LYS A 54 20.71 -3.95 -3.97
C LYS A 54 20.81 -3.06 -2.75
N LYS A 55 21.54 -3.54 -1.74
CA LYS A 55 21.63 -2.87 -0.44
C LYS A 55 22.23 -1.47 -0.54
N GLU A 56 23.06 -1.21 -1.54
CA GLU A 56 23.75 0.06 -1.73
C GLU A 56 22.88 1.12 -2.43
N ASP A 57 21.87 0.71 -3.21
CA ASP A 57 21.10 1.66 -4.02
C ASP A 57 20.34 2.70 -3.18
N PRO A 58 19.65 2.36 -2.07
CA PRO A 58 18.89 3.35 -1.31
C PRO A 58 19.74 4.53 -0.83
N GLU A 59 20.95 4.27 -0.32
CA GLU A 59 21.85 5.32 0.14
C GLU A 59 22.34 6.18 -1.03
N GLN A 60 22.64 5.55 -2.17
CA GLN A 60 23.04 6.24 -3.39
C GLN A 60 21.91 7.14 -3.92
N ILE A 61 20.68 6.62 -3.96
CA ILE A 61 19.48 7.35 -4.35
C ILE A 61 19.28 8.57 -3.46
N MET A 62 19.31 8.38 -2.14
CA MET A 62 19.10 9.46 -1.18
C MET A 62 20.19 10.54 -1.26
N SER A 63 21.46 10.13 -1.43
CA SER A 63 22.59 11.05 -1.64
C SER A 63 22.41 11.90 -2.90
N LEU A 64 21.95 11.31 -4.00
CA LEU A 64 21.69 12.05 -5.24
C LEU A 64 20.50 13.01 -5.11
N ILE A 65 19.41 12.58 -4.46
CA ILE A 65 18.25 13.46 -4.17
C ILE A 65 18.69 14.65 -3.31
N SER A 66 19.47 14.39 -2.26
CA SER A 66 20.04 15.41 -1.37
C SER A 66 20.85 16.44 -2.14
N ASN A 67 21.76 15.99 -3.00
CA ASN A 67 22.66 16.87 -3.76
C ASN A 67 21.91 17.73 -4.79
N LEU A 68 20.86 17.19 -5.43
CA LEU A 68 20.11 17.91 -6.46
C LEU A 68 19.09 18.88 -5.87
N ALA A 69 18.43 18.50 -4.77
CA ALA A 69 17.33 19.28 -4.19
C ALA A 69 17.76 20.15 -3.00
N GLY A 70 18.98 19.96 -2.49
CA GLY A 70 19.47 20.65 -1.29
C GLY A 70 18.75 20.22 -0.01
N PHE A 71 18.15 19.03 0.00
CA PHE A 71 17.45 18.48 1.16
C PHE A 71 18.38 17.63 2.00
N LYS A 72 18.19 17.64 3.32
CA LYS A 72 18.89 16.72 4.22
C LYS A 72 18.07 15.46 4.39
N PHE A 73 18.72 14.31 4.49
CA PHE A 73 18.06 13.05 4.81
C PHE A 73 18.67 12.37 6.03
N LYS A 74 17.92 11.46 6.63
CA LYS A 74 18.34 10.62 7.74
C LYS A 74 17.84 9.19 7.52
N LEU A 75 18.70 8.21 7.78
CA LEU A 75 18.30 6.81 7.88
C LEU A 75 17.53 6.61 9.19
N GLU A 76 16.28 6.15 9.09
CA GLU A 76 15.39 5.92 10.24
C GLU A 76 15.35 4.45 10.65
N ALA A 77 15.42 3.53 9.68
CA ALA A 77 15.48 2.10 9.95
C ALA A 77 16.18 1.34 8.82
N GLU A 78 16.81 0.24 9.17
CA GLU A 78 17.42 -0.72 8.26
C GLU A 78 17.09 -2.14 8.71
N GLN A 79 16.82 -3.02 7.75
CA GLN A 79 16.63 -4.44 7.98
C GLN A 79 17.57 -5.23 7.07
N ASP A 80 18.58 -5.84 7.69
CA ASP A 80 19.64 -6.58 7.00
C ASP A 80 19.70 -8.06 7.39
N ASN A 81 18.78 -8.54 8.23
CA ASN A 81 18.76 -9.96 8.58
C ASN A 81 18.44 -10.78 7.32
N PRO A 82 19.28 -11.75 6.93
CA PRO A 82 19.02 -12.60 5.76
C PRO A 82 17.70 -13.39 5.84
N LYS A 83 17.12 -13.54 7.03
CA LYS A 83 15.83 -14.22 7.26
C LYS A 83 14.61 -13.30 7.08
N LEU A 84 14.82 -11.99 6.95
CA LEU A 84 13.77 -10.99 6.84
C LEU A 84 13.89 -10.26 5.50
N ILE A 85 12.83 -9.53 5.13
CA ILE A 85 12.81 -8.77 3.88
C ILE A 85 13.76 -7.58 4.02
N PRO A 86 14.78 -7.45 3.14
CA PRO A 86 15.64 -6.28 3.14
C PRO A 86 14.86 -5.00 2.92
N MET A 87 15.09 -4.01 3.79
CA MET A 87 14.52 -2.69 3.64
C MET A 87 15.38 -1.60 4.26
N ARG A 88 15.26 -0.38 3.72
CA ARG A 88 15.78 0.84 4.32
C ARG A 88 14.72 1.92 4.29
N VAL A 89 14.56 2.61 5.41
CA VAL A 89 13.59 3.68 5.61
C VAL A 89 14.35 4.96 5.87
N TYR A 90 14.03 6.00 5.11
CA TYR A 90 14.63 7.31 5.23
C TYR A 90 13.57 8.38 5.51
N SER A 91 14.00 9.43 6.20
CA SER A 91 13.28 10.69 6.27
C SER A 91 14.02 11.75 5.46
N LEU A 92 13.31 12.48 4.60
CA LEU A 92 13.83 13.58 3.80
C LEU A 92 13.22 14.89 4.29
N GLY A 93 14.05 15.79 4.80
CA GLY A 93 13.66 17.11 5.26
C GLY A 93 13.32 18.02 4.07
N LEU A 94 12.04 18.30 3.89
CA LEU A 94 11.52 19.22 2.87
C LEU A 94 11.51 20.66 3.39
N LYS A 95 11.16 21.61 2.51
CA LYS A 95 10.95 23.00 2.93
C LYS A 95 9.73 23.11 3.85
N ARG A 96 9.66 24.22 4.59
CA ARG A 96 8.57 24.56 5.51
C ARG A 96 8.40 23.54 6.65
N GLY A 97 9.49 22.87 7.05
CA GLY A 97 9.50 21.94 8.18
C GLY A 97 8.78 20.60 7.93
N HIS A 98 8.41 20.30 6.68
CA HIS A 98 7.80 19.01 6.35
C HIS A 98 8.87 17.92 6.22
N VAL A 99 8.47 16.68 6.46
CA VAL A 99 9.31 15.51 6.31
C VAL A 99 8.61 14.54 5.37
N LEU A 100 9.35 13.99 4.41
CA LEU A 100 8.88 12.94 3.52
C LEU A 100 9.54 11.62 3.91
N LYS A 101 8.74 10.63 4.27
CA LYS A 101 9.21 9.28 4.55
C LYS A 101 9.32 8.50 3.23
N ILE A 102 10.45 7.82 3.05
CA ILE A 102 10.76 7.05 1.84
C ILE A 102 11.25 5.67 2.26
N ASP A 103 10.54 4.65 1.81
CA ASP A 103 10.82 3.24 2.11
C ASP A 103 11.35 2.59 0.84
N PHE A 104 12.50 1.93 0.93
CA PHE A 104 13.03 1.07 -0.12
C PHE A 104 12.98 -0.37 0.35
N VAL A 105 12.27 -1.22 -0.38
CA VAL A 105 11.98 -2.60 0.05
C VAL A 105 12.31 -3.58 -1.07
N GLN A 106 12.99 -4.68 -0.74
CA GLN A 106 13.12 -5.81 -1.66
C GLN A 106 11.75 -6.48 -1.85
N ASP A 107 11.35 -6.58 -3.11
CA ASP A 107 10.09 -7.18 -3.48
C ASP A 107 10.32 -8.65 -3.85
N PHE A 108 9.77 -9.56 -3.06
CA PHE A 108 9.83 -11.01 -3.34
C PHE A 108 8.58 -11.51 -4.06
N GLN A 109 7.51 -10.72 -4.06
CA GLN A 109 6.31 -11.08 -4.77
C GLN A 109 6.51 -10.71 -6.24
N LYS A 110 6.31 -11.68 -7.12
CA LYS A 110 6.38 -11.44 -8.57
C LYS A 110 5.25 -10.51 -8.98
N ASN A 111 5.58 -9.50 -9.79
CA ASN A 111 4.57 -8.60 -10.34
C ASN A 111 3.62 -9.34 -11.28
N VAL A 112 2.34 -9.04 -11.14
CA VAL A 112 1.24 -9.53 -11.97
C VAL A 112 1.33 -8.92 -13.37
N LYS A 113 1.62 -7.62 -13.47
CA LYS A 113 1.83 -6.91 -14.73
C LYS A 113 3.23 -6.29 -14.79
N GLY A 114 3.62 -5.85 -15.98
CA GLY A 114 4.86 -5.09 -16.17
C GLY A 114 4.76 -3.69 -15.54
N ILE A 115 5.88 -3.20 -15.01
CA ILE A 115 6.00 -1.83 -14.50
C ILE A 115 5.92 -0.85 -15.66
N LYS A 116 5.06 0.16 -15.53
CA LYS A 116 4.92 1.26 -16.50
C LYS A 116 5.19 2.59 -15.79
N ASN A 117 6.03 3.43 -16.39
CA ASN A 117 6.41 4.74 -15.84
C ASN A 117 6.90 4.69 -14.38
N GLY A 118 7.52 3.57 -13.98
CA GLY A 118 8.01 3.39 -12.62
C GLY A 118 6.94 3.25 -11.54
N LEU A 119 5.69 2.96 -11.91
CA LEU A 119 4.60 2.67 -10.99
C LEU A 119 4.16 1.21 -11.13
N HIS A 120 3.76 0.60 -10.01
CA HIS A 120 2.95 -0.62 -10.07
C HIS A 120 1.64 -0.37 -10.81
N SER A 121 1.19 -1.37 -11.56
CA SER A 121 -0.15 -1.38 -12.16
C SER A 121 -1.24 -1.37 -11.09
N LEU A 122 -2.48 -1.04 -11.49
CA LEU A 122 -3.63 -1.13 -10.57
C LEU A 122 -3.82 -2.57 -10.10
N GLU A 123 -3.60 -3.55 -10.97
CA GLU A 123 -3.65 -4.98 -10.67
C GLU A 123 -2.61 -5.38 -9.61
N ASP A 124 -1.36 -4.93 -9.76
CA ASP A 124 -0.30 -5.19 -8.77
C ASP A 124 -0.62 -4.56 -7.42
N ILE A 125 -1.12 -3.32 -7.40
CA ILE A 125 -1.52 -2.64 -6.17
C ILE A 125 -2.68 -3.39 -5.52
N TYR A 126 -3.69 -3.78 -6.30
CA TYR A 126 -4.88 -4.47 -5.81
C TYR A 126 -4.53 -5.83 -5.23
N TYR A 127 -3.76 -6.63 -5.97
CA TYR A 127 -3.23 -7.91 -5.49
C TYR A 127 -2.52 -7.75 -4.16
N ARG A 128 -1.58 -6.80 -4.06
CA ARG A 128 -0.78 -6.58 -2.85
C ARG A 128 -1.61 -6.07 -1.66
N LYS A 129 -2.68 -5.31 -1.90
CA LYS A 129 -3.60 -4.86 -0.86
C LYS A 129 -4.37 -6.03 -0.25
N ILE A 130 -4.94 -6.90 -1.09
CA ILE A 130 -5.61 -8.12 -0.64
C ILE A 130 -4.60 -9.03 0.08
N PHE A 131 -3.45 -9.28 -0.54
CA PHE A 131 -2.40 -10.14 0.00
C PHE A 131 -1.91 -9.68 1.37
N ALA A 132 -1.66 -8.37 1.54
CA ALA A 132 -1.28 -7.80 2.82
C ALA A 132 -2.39 -7.91 3.87
N GLY A 133 -3.66 -7.78 3.45
CA GLY A 133 -4.84 -7.90 4.32
C GLY A 133 -5.07 -9.31 4.83
N ILE A 134 -4.99 -10.31 3.95
CA ILE A 134 -5.18 -11.72 4.34
C ILE A 134 -3.96 -12.29 5.08
N GLY A 135 -2.75 -11.78 4.78
CA GLY A 135 -1.51 -12.23 5.40
C GLY A 135 -1.08 -13.64 4.99
N LEU A 136 0.21 -13.93 5.17
CA LEU A 136 0.80 -15.27 4.93
C LEU A 136 0.85 -16.13 6.19
N VAL A 137 0.86 -15.50 7.37
CA VAL A 137 1.20 -16.18 8.62
C VAL A 137 -0.08 -16.55 9.36
N LYS A 138 -0.22 -17.85 9.61
CA LYS A 138 -1.18 -18.43 10.54
C LYS A 138 -0.67 -18.20 11.96
N LYS A 139 -1.35 -17.39 12.77
CA LYS A 139 -1.11 -17.25 14.21
C LYS A 139 -2.13 -18.08 14.96
N GLU A 140 -1.75 -18.60 16.12
CA GLU A 140 -2.67 -19.28 17.03
C GLU A 140 -3.14 -18.26 18.07
N ASP A 141 -4.45 -18.17 18.30
CA ASP A 141 -5.02 -17.33 19.36
C ASP A 141 -4.93 -18.04 20.73
N ALA A 142 -5.30 -17.33 21.81
CA ALA A 142 -5.26 -17.87 23.17
C ALA A 142 -6.20 -19.07 23.41
N ALA A 143 -7.11 -19.36 22.48
CA ALA A 143 -8.03 -20.50 22.50
C ALA A 143 -7.58 -21.64 21.56
N GLY A 144 -6.36 -21.56 21.00
CA GLY A 144 -5.81 -22.58 20.11
C GLY A 144 -6.30 -22.49 18.66
N ARG A 145 -6.99 -21.41 18.26
CA ARG A 145 -7.51 -21.27 16.90
C ARG A 145 -6.47 -20.64 15.99
N ILE A 146 -6.30 -21.23 14.81
CA ILE A 146 -5.47 -20.66 13.77
C ILE A 146 -6.19 -19.48 13.11
N ILE A 147 -5.72 -18.27 13.38
CA ILE A 147 -6.13 -17.00 12.76
C ILE A 147 -5.08 -16.55 11.73
N GLN A 148 -5.53 -15.97 10.62
CA GLN A 148 -4.60 -15.39 9.65
C GLN A 148 -4.18 -14.00 10.11
N ALA A 149 -2.87 -13.78 10.27
CA ALA A 149 -2.31 -12.55 10.83
C ALA A 149 -1.93 -11.55 9.73
N GLY A 150 -2.90 -11.16 8.92
CA GLY A 150 -2.72 -10.08 7.95
C GLY A 150 -2.88 -8.69 8.57
N ARG A 151 -2.55 -7.66 7.79
CA ARG A 151 -2.62 -6.26 8.24
C ARG A 151 -4.07 -5.80 8.21
N GLN A 152 -4.53 -5.28 9.34
CA GLN A 152 -5.86 -4.72 9.45
C GLN A 152 -5.81 -3.20 9.58
N ASN A 153 -5.84 -2.50 8.44
CA ASN A 153 -5.68 -1.05 8.37
C ASN A 153 -6.83 -0.41 7.57
N VAL A 154 -7.38 0.69 8.10
CA VAL A 154 -8.48 1.43 7.44
C VAL A 154 -8.07 1.98 6.07
N LYS A 155 -6.79 2.34 5.87
CA LYS A 155 -6.26 2.74 4.56
C LYS A 155 -6.40 1.62 3.53
N ASP A 156 -6.18 0.36 3.92
CA ASP A 156 -6.34 -0.77 3.01
C ASP A 156 -7.80 -1.06 2.71
N PHE A 157 -8.67 -0.96 3.72
CA PHE A 157 -10.12 -1.06 3.52
C PHE A 157 -10.61 -0.02 2.51
N PHE A 158 -10.22 1.24 2.69
CA PHE A 158 -10.60 2.29 1.75
C PHE A 158 -10.00 2.09 0.35
N ASP A 159 -8.72 1.73 0.25
CA ASP A 159 -8.06 1.50 -1.04
C ASP A 159 -8.72 0.32 -1.80
N LEU A 160 -9.08 -0.77 -1.11
CA LEU A 160 -9.78 -1.93 -1.69
C LEU A 160 -11.20 -1.58 -2.15
N TYR A 161 -11.92 -0.76 -1.38
CA TYR A 161 -13.22 -0.21 -1.80
C TYR A 161 -13.07 0.56 -3.11
N TYR A 162 -12.09 1.47 -3.16
CA TYR A 162 -11.92 2.35 -4.31
C TYR A 162 -11.50 1.58 -5.58
N LEU A 163 -10.60 0.61 -5.44
CA LEU A 163 -10.24 -0.31 -6.52
C LEU A 163 -11.45 -1.15 -6.97
N SER A 164 -12.26 -1.63 -6.02
CA SER A 164 -13.45 -2.41 -6.34
C SER A 164 -14.52 -1.62 -7.10
N GLU A 165 -14.68 -0.33 -6.79
CA GLU A 165 -15.70 0.52 -7.44
C GLU A 165 -15.21 1.07 -8.79
N HIS A 166 -13.92 1.39 -8.93
CA HIS A 166 -13.43 2.16 -10.08
C HIS A 166 -12.52 1.39 -11.04
N TYR A 167 -12.08 0.17 -10.68
CA TYR A 167 -11.20 -0.63 -11.52
C TYR A 167 -11.83 -1.98 -11.89
N GLN A 168 -12.05 -2.87 -10.91
CA GLN A 168 -12.64 -4.18 -11.14
C GLN A 168 -13.34 -4.66 -9.85
N PRO A 169 -14.54 -5.26 -9.90
CA PRO A 169 -15.20 -5.78 -8.71
C PRO A 169 -14.31 -6.73 -7.90
N LEU A 170 -14.25 -6.54 -6.58
CA LEU A 170 -13.34 -7.28 -5.70
C LEU A 170 -13.59 -8.78 -5.78
N SER A 171 -14.85 -9.20 -5.78
CA SER A 171 -15.23 -10.61 -5.87
C SER A 171 -14.85 -11.25 -7.21
N GLU A 172 -14.65 -10.48 -8.28
CA GLU A 172 -14.15 -11.00 -9.57
C GLU A 172 -12.62 -11.04 -9.56
N PHE A 173 -11.99 -9.93 -9.20
CA PHE A 173 -10.54 -9.82 -9.08
C PHE A 173 -9.97 -10.90 -8.14
N PHE A 174 -10.67 -11.16 -7.03
CA PHE A 174 -10.24 -12.16 -6.06
C PHE A 174 -10.06 -13.54 -6.69
N PHE A 175 -11.07 -14.06 -7.41
CA PHE A 175 -10.97 -15.39 -8.02
C PHE A 175 -10.12 -15.44 -9.29
N GLU A 176 -9.77 -14.30 -9.87
CA GLU A 176 -8.78 -14.22 -10.95
C GLU A 176 -7.36 -14.48 -10.44
N TYR A 177 -7.04 -14.02 -9.22
CA TYR A 177 -5.65 -14.02 -8.70
C TYR A 177 -5.42 -14.84 -7.43
N PHE A 178 -6.47 -15.22 -6.71
CA PHE A 178 -6.40 -15.96 -5.47
C PHE A 178 -7.21 -17.25 -5.57
N SER A 179 -6.70 -18.31 -4.96
CA SER A 179 -7.37 -19.59 -4.88
C SER A 179 -8.52 -19.57 -3.88
N TYR A 180 -9.49 -20.46 -4.09
CA TYR A 180 -10.71 -20.56 -3.28
C TYR A 180 -10.43 -20.74 -1.77
N ASP A 181 -9.35 -21.43 -1.38
CA ASP A 181 -8.95 -21.62 0.02
C ASP A 181 -8.59 -20.31 0.75
N LYS A 182 -8.36 -19.22 0.02
CA LYS A 182 -8.08 -17.90 0.59
C LYS A 182 -9.34 -17.09 0.89
N ALA A 183 -10.52 -17.52 0.45
CA ALA A 183 -11.76 -16.76 0.62
C ALA A 183 -12.08 -16.52 2.10
N GLU A 184 -11.94 -17.55 2.94
CA GLU A 184 -12.15 -17.45 4.39
C GLU A 184 -11.24 -16.43 5.06
N ALA A 185 -9.99 -16.31 4.57
CA ALA A 185 -9.05 -15.31 5.06
C ALA A 185 -9.54 -13.89 4.83
N LEU A 186 -10.05 -13.62 3.63
CA LEU A 186 -10.54 -12.30 3.25
C LEU A 186 -11.85 -11.95 3.96
N ILE A 187 -12.72 -12.94 4.13
CA ILE A 187 -13.94 -12.82 4.93
C ILE A 187 -13.59 -12.51 6.39
N ALA A 188 -12.66 -13.25 6.98
CA ALA A 188 -12.19 -13.02 8.35
C ALA A 188 -11.57 -11.62 8.51
N TRP A 189 -10.73 -11.21 7.55
CA TRP A 189 -10.15 -9.87 7.53
C TRP A 189 -11.22 -8.77 7.49
N CYS A 190 -12.24 -8.90 6.65
CA CYS A 190 -13.35 -7.95 6.54
C CYS A 190 -14.16 -7.88 7.85
N ARG A 191 -14.48 -9.04 8.45
CA ARG A 191 -15.22 -9.13 9.72
C ARG A 191 -14.44 -8.63 10.93
N GLY A 192 -13.11 -8.64 10.87
CA GLY A 192 -12.29 -8.22 11.99
C GLY A 192 -12.47 -6.74 12.36
N PHE A 193 -13.00 -5.90 11.46
CA PHE A 193 -13.02 -4.45 11.68
C PHE A 193 -14.09 -4.08 12.71
N ASN A 194 -13.67 -3.36 13.75
CA ASN A 194 -14.62 -2.70 14.65
C ASN A 194 -15.37 -1.61 13.87
N ARG A 195 -16.70 -1.69 13.81
CA ARG A 195 -17.52 -0.80 12.97
C ARG A 195 -17.40 0.67 13.32
N MET A 196 -17.31 1.02 14.62
CA MET A 196 -17.16 2.41 15.04
C MET A 196 -15.76 2.93 14.68
N GLY A 197 -14.72 2.14 14.97
CA GLY A 197 -13.34 2.47 14.61
C GLY A 197 -13.14 2.63 13.11
N LEU A 198 -13.75 1.75 12.30
CA LEU A 198 -13.70 1.84 10.85
C LEU A 198 -14.36 3.11 10.33
N LYS A 199 -15.56 3.46 10.82
CA LYS A 199 -16.25 4.71 10.43
C LYS A 199 -15.42 5.95 10.78
N SER A 200 -14.88 6.01 12.00
CA SER A 200 -14.01 7.12 12.43
C SER A 200 -12.78 7.22 11.53
N GLY A 201 -12.05 6.12 11.34
CA GLY A 201 -10.84 6.12 10.52
C GLY A 201 -11.09 6.47 9.06
N LEU A 202 -12.26 6.12 8.50
CA LEU A 202 -12.64 6.53 7.15
C LEU A 202 -12.87 8.04 7.05
N LEU A 203 -13.53 8.64 8.05
CA LEU A 203 -13.77 10.09 8.10
C LEU A 203 -12.47 10.87 8.29
N ASP A 204 -11.54 10.34 9.08
CA ASP A 204 -10.20 10.93 9.25
C ASP A 204 -9.39 10.86 7.95
N LEU A 205 -9.51 9.75 7.22
CA LEU A 205 -8.77 9.51 5.98
C LEU A 205 -9.31 10.35 4.82
N VAL A 206 -10.63 10.42 4.67
CA VAL A 206 -11.31 11.18 3.62
C VAL A 206 -12.48 11.96 4.26
N PRO A 207 -12.27 13.24 4.58
CA PRO A 207 -13.32 14.06 5.18
C PRO A 207 -14.57 14.10 4.29
N LYS A 208 -15.74 13.90 4.91
CA LYS A 208 -17.07 13.89 4.26
C LYS A 208 -17.35 12.68 3.35
N ILE A 209 -16.55 11.61 3.43
CA ILE A 209 -16.88 10.36 2.73
C ILE A 209 -18.19 9.75 3.26
N ASP A 210 -18.99 9.15 2.38
CA ASP A 210 -20.13 8.33 2.80
C ASP A 210 -19.61 6.98 3.32
N THR A 211 -19.33 6.93 4.62
CA THR A 211 -18.83 5.70 5.27
C THR A 211 -19.79 4.53 5.14
N THR A 212 -21.10 4.77 5.01
CA THR A 212 -22.08 3.68 4.88
C THR A 212 -21.99 3.06 3.51
N LYS A 213 -21.87 3.86 2.45
CA LYS A 213 -21.64 3.37 1.08
C LYS A 213 -20.35 2.56 1.01
N VAL A 214 -19.24 3.10 1.52
CA VAL A 214 -17.92 2.45 1.49
C VAL A 214 -17.95 1.07 2.16
N ILE A 215 -18.48 1.01 3.38
CA ILE A 215 -18.56 -0.23 4.16
C ILE A 215 -19.49 -1.23 3.46
N LYS A 216 -20.69 -0.79 3.07
CA LYS A 216 -21.67 -1.66 2.43
C LYS A 216 -21.14 -2.26 1.13
N HIS A 217 -20.46 -1.47 0.30
CA HIS A 217 -19.88 -1.96 -0.96
C HIS A 217 -18.90 -3.12 -0.73
N LEU A 218 -17.96 -2.96 0.21
CA LEU A 218 -17.01 -4.03 0.50
C LEU A 218 -17.64 -5.22 1.24
N GLU A 219 -18.61 -4.99 2.12
CA GLU A 219 -19.38 -6.08 2.74
C GLU A 219 -20.16 -6.88 1.69
N ASP A 220 -20.77 -6.21 0.70
CA ASP A 220 -21.49 -6.87 -0.39
C ASP A 220 -20.53 -7.69 -1.29
N GLU A 221 -19.35 -7.16 -1.62
CA GLU A 221 -18.35 -7.90 -2.40
C GLU A 221 -17.76 -9.09 -1.62
N ILE A 222 -17.41 -8.91 -0.35
CA ILE A 222 -16.65 -9.91 0.41
C ILE A 222 -17.55 -10.89 1.17
N LEU A 223 -18.61 -10.41 1.81
CA LEU A 223 -19.43 -11.23 2.71
C LEU A 223 -20.66 -11.84 2.01
N LYS A 224 -20.96 -11.40 0.78
CA LYS A 224 -22.06 -11.94 -0.03
C LYS A 224 -21.55 -12.56 -1.34
N LYS A 225 -20.94 -11.77 -2.23
CA LYS A 225 -20.57 -12.25 -3.57
C LYS A 225 -19.44 -13.29 -3.58
N ILE A 226 -18.45 -13.17 -2.69
CA ILE A 226 -17.42 -14.21 -2.56
C ILE A 226 -18.05 -15.55 -2.13
N PRO A 227 -18.83 -15.65 -1.05
CA PRO A 227 -19.53 -16.88 -0.67
C PRO A 227 -20.44 -17.47 -1.75
N GLU A 228 -21.19 -16.64 -2.49
CA GLU A 228 -22.06 -17.09 -3.58
C GLU A 228 -21.30 -17.82 -4.70
N LYS A 229 -20.01 -17.51 -4.90
CA LYS A 229 -19.14 -18.17 -5.89
C LYS A 229 -18.45 -19.43 -5.35
N LEU A 230 -18.58 -19.75 -4.05
CA LEU A 230 -18.02 -20.96 -3.44
C LEU A 230 -18.98 -22.16 -3.50
N ILE A 231 -20.25 -21.92 -3.85
CA ILE A 231 -21.34 -22.90 -3.97
C ILE A 231 -21.41 -23.39 -5.42
#